data_AF-A0A1F4WKW4-F1
#
_entry.id   AF-A0A1F4WKW4-F1
#
_cell.length_a   1.000
_cell.length_b   1.000
_cell.length_c   1.000
_cell.angle_alpha   90.00
_cell.angle_beta   90.00
_cell.angle_gamma   90.00
#
_symmetry.space_group_name_H-M   'P 1'
#
loop_
_entity.id
_entity.type
_entity.pdbx_description
1 polymer ?
#
loop_
_entity_poly.entity_id
_entity_poly.type
_entity_poly.pdbx_seq_one_letter_code
_entity_poly.pdbx_strand_id
1 'polypeptide(L)'
;MAERILVVFERLGGSSEKLWHALGYSACEYETPIRPRDGEMVRFWSDSPSHVGTYRHARDLITPDPLVRPLPIYAPQTGRVICLVQDHDKFGDGAGFLPYTNYITVQAGQHEFYEICHIAKGSVQVGVGEVVHKGEQIAMTGVNGWMTDRRHCHILVGRWRGKIGGEFESLRIRFGGMGF
;
A
#
# COMPACT_ATOMS: atom_id res chain seq x y z
N MET A 1 -10.45 -17.70 14.15
CA MET A 1 -9.55 -18.10 15.28
C MET A 1 -8.86 -16.89 15.91
N ALA A 2 -8.32 -15.95 15.11
CA ALA A 2 -7.65 -14.73 15.60
C ALA A 2 -8.57 -13.80 16.43
N GLU A 3 -9.83 -13.62 16.05
CA GLU A 3 -10.78 -12.74 16.78
C GLU A 3 -11.06 -13.20 18.22
N ARG A 4 -11.18 -14.52 18.45
CA ARG A 4 -11.37 -15.07 19.81
C ARG A 4 -10.13 -14.89 20.69
N ILE A 5 -8.94 -14.88 20.10
CA ILE A 5 -7.67 -14.62 20.80
C ILE A 5 -7.54 -13.14 21.15
N LEU A 6 -8.00 -12.24 20.26
CA LEU A 6 -7.99 -10.80 20.47
C LEU A 6 -8.78 -10.39 21.73
N VAL A 7 -10.01 -10.90 21.86
CA VAL A 7 -10.90 -10.59 22.98
C VAL A 7 -10.30 -11.03 24.33
N VAL A 8 -9.56 -12.14 24.35
CA VAL A 8 -8.89 -12.62 25.57
C VAL A 8 -7.65 -11.78 25.87
N PHE A 9 -6.88 -11.40 24.85
CA PHE A 9 -5.65 -10.62 25.02
C PHE A 9 -5.90 -9.18 25.48
N GLU A 10 -6.95 -8.53 24.96
CA GLU A 10 -7.38 -7.20 25.41
C GLU A 10 -7.91 -7.22 26.85
N ARG A 11 -8.63 -8.27 27.25
CA ARG A 11 -9.10 -8.46 28.63
C ARG A 11 -7.96 -8.64 29.64
N LEU A 12 -6.78 -9.06 29.20
CA LEU A 12 -5.57 -9.20 30.02
C LEU A 12 -4.68 -7.94 29.99
N GLY A 13 -5.17 -6.82 29.45
CA GLY A 13 -4.44 -5.56 29.38
C GLY A 13 -3.44 -5.46 28.23
N GLY A 14 -3.45 -6.41 27.29
CA GLY A 14 -2.64 -6.37 26.08
C GLY A 14 -3.23 -5.42 25.03
N SER A 15 -2.36 -4.75 24.26
CA SER A 15 -2.79 -3.95 23.10
C SER A 15 -2.96 -4.86 21.89
N SER A 16 -4.11 -4.78 21.21
CA SER A 16 -4.37 -5.51 19.96
C SER A 16 -3.37 -5.15 18.85
N GLU A 17 -2.85 -3.92 18.83
CA GLU A 17 -1.76 -3.51 17.93
C GLU A 17 -0.51 -4.39 18.10
N LYS A 18 -0.03 -4.54 19.35
CA LYS A 18 1.15 -5.36 19.65
C LYS A 18 0.94 -6.81 19.25
N LEU A 19 -0.27 -7.35 19.44
CA LEU A 19 -0.61 -8.70 19.05
C LEU A 19 -0.57 -8.88 17.52
N TRP A 20 -1.18 -7.96 16.76
CA TRP A 20 -1.16 -8.02 15.30
C TRP A 20 0.26 -7.95 14.74
N HIS A 21 1.08 -7.04 15.28
CA HIS A 21 2.50 -6.94 14.89
C HIS A 21 3.29 -8.20 15.22
N ALA A 22 3.06 -8.82 16.39
CA ALA A 22 3.71 -10.07 16.75
C ALA A 22 3.35 -11.22 15.80
N LEU A 23 2.16 -11.18 15.20
CA LEU A 23 1.72 -12.11 14.16
C LEU A 23 2.17 -11.70 12.74
N GLY A 24 2.88 -10.57 12.60
CA GLY A 24 3.33 -10.04 11.33
C GLY A 24 2.21 -9.46 10.46
N TYR A 25 1.12 -8.99 11.06
CA TYR A 25 0.02 -8.29 10.42
C TYR A 25 0.02 -6.81 10.82
N SER A 26 -0.56 -5.98 9.96
CA SER A 26 -0.92 -4.63 10.34
C SER A 26 -1.95 -4.62 11.47
N ALA A 27 -1.85 -3.63 12.35
CA ALA A 27 -2.86 -3.31 13.34
C ALA A 27 -4.06 -2.56 12.70
N CYS A 28 -3.81 -1.83 11.62
CA CYS A 28 -4.82 -1.16 10.83
C CYS A 28 -5.50 -2.12 9.84
N GLU A 29 -6.75 -1.80 9.51
CA GLU A 29 -7.46 -2.39 8.38
C GLU A 29 -7.42 -1.43 7.20
N TYR A 30 -7.36 -1.98 5.99
CA TYR A 30 -7.21 -1.23 4.75
C TYR A 30 -8.35 -1.59 3.79
N GLU A 31 -8.77 -0.62 2.99
CA GLU A 31 -9.51 -0.89 1.76
C GLU A 31 -8.53 -1.16 0.61
N THR A 32 -9.00 -1.79 -0.47
CA THR A 32 -8.18 -1.86 -1.68
C THR A 32 -8.03 -0.46 -2.26
N PRO A 33 -6.81 0.00 -2.58
CA PRO A 33 -6.58 1.35 -3.09
C PRO A 33 -7.17 1.57 -4.50
N ILE A 34 -7.53 0.50 -5.19
CA ILE A 34 -8.27 0.54 -6.46
C ILE A 34 -9.66 -0.03 -6.25
N ARG A 35 -10.62 0.48 -7.03
CA ARG A 35 -11.98 -0.05 -7.12
C ARG A 35 -12.18 -0.59 -8.54
N PRO A 36 -12.64 -1.84 -8.69
CA PRO A 36 -12.95 -2.38 -10.02
C PRO A 36 -14.16 -1.62 -10.58
N ARG A 37 -14.21 -1.47 -11.91
CA ARG A 37 -15.41 -0.96 -12.58
C ARG A 37 -16.46 -2.06 -12.67
N ASP A 38 -17.67 -1.72 -13.12
CA ASP A 38 -18.74 -2.71 -13.33
C ASP A 38 -18.25 -3.88 -14.20
N GLY A 39 -18.34 -5.09 -13.66
CA GLY A 39 -17.89 -6.34 -14.31
C GLY A 39 -16.40 -6.67 -14.14
N GLU A 40 -15.60 -5.81 -13.53
CA GLU A 40 -14.19 -6.08 -13.19
C GLU A 40 -14.08 -6.65 -11.76
N MET A 41 -12.97 -7.34 -11.47
CA MET A 41 -12.67 -7.86 -10.13
C MET A 41 -11.27 -7.44 -9.73
N VAL A 42 -11.08 -7.08 -8.46
CA VAL A 42 -9.74 -6.96 -7.88
C VAL A 42 -9.10 -8.34 -7.84
N ARG A 43 -7.92 -8.46 -8.43
CA ARG A 43 -7.10 -9.66 -8.36
C ARG A 43 -5.73 -9.27 -7.82
N PHE A 44 -5.11 -10.18 -7.09
CA PHE A 44 -3.77 -10.00 -6.57
C PHE A 44 -2.80 -10.84 -7.39
N TRP A 45 -1.69 -10.25 -7.77
CA TRP A 45 -0.57 -10.98 -8.35
C TRP A 45 0.33 -11.48 -7.22
N SER A 46 0.65 -12.77 -7.21
CA SER A 46 1.42 -13.44 -6.17
C SER A 46 2.92 -13.56 -6.45
N ASP A 47 3.33 -13.54 -7.73
CA ASP A 47 4.70 -13.82 -8.18
C ASP A 47 5.42 -12.56 -8.68
N SER A 48 5.60 -11.55 -7.82
CA SER A 48 6.35 -10.33 -8.15
C SER A 48 7.81 -10.47 -7.72
N PRO A 49 8.80 -10.23 -8.59
CA PRO A 49 10.22 -10.36 -8.22
C PRO A 49 10.67 -9.32 -7.19
N SER A 50 9.91 -8.24 -7.02
CA SER A 50 10.17 -7.19 -6.04
C SER A 50 9.70 -7.54 -4.62
N HIS A 51 8.83 -8.55 -4.45
CA HIS A 51 8.24 -8.93 -3.16
C HIS A 51 9.18 -9.83 -2.34
N VAL A 52 10.38 -9.32 -2.04
CA VAL A 52 11.42 -10.00 -1.25
C VAL A 52 11.91 -9.11 -0.11
N GLY A 53 12.54 -9.69 0.92
CA GLY A 53 13.11 -8.91 2.03
C GLY A 53 12.07 -8.04 2.77
N THR A 54 12.30 -6.73 2.85
CA THR A 54 11.40 -5.74 3.46
C THR A 54 10.12 -5.50 2.63
N TYR A 55 10.05 -6.02 1.41
CA TYR A 55 8.89 -5.88 0.51
C TYR A 55 8.08 -7.19 0.39
N ARG A 56 8.41 -8.24 1.15
CA ARG A 56 7.81 -9.58 1.06
C ARG A 56 6.29 -9.67 1.28
N HIS A 57 5.68 -8.65 1.89
CA HIS A 57 4.24 -8.59 2.13
C HIS A 57 3.52 -7.55 1.28
N ALA A 58 4.23 -6.91 0.35
CA ALA A 58 3.62 -6.08 -0.66
C ALA A 58 2.62 -6.88 -1.52
N ARG A 59 1.76 -6.16 -2.21
CA ARG A 59 0.69 -6.69 -3.04
C ARG A 59 0.61 -5.89 -4.32
N ASP A 60 0.56 -6.61 -5.42
CA ASP A 60 0.30 -6.03 -6.74
C ASP A 60 -1.18 -6.29 -7.07
N LEU A 61 -1.98 -5.23 -7.11
CA LEU A 61 -3.39 -5.31 -7.48
C LEU A 61 -3.51 -5.15 -8.98
N ILE A 62 -4.04 -6.14 -9.67
CA ILE A 62 -4.16 -6.14 -11.13
C ILE A 62 -5.13 -5.04 -11.57
N THR A 63 -4.71 -4.27 -12.58
CA THR A 63 -5.48 -3.17 -13.17
C THR A 63 -5.56 -3.34 -14.69
N PRO A 64 -6.50 -2.68 -15.39
CA PRO A 64 -6.35 -2.43 -16.81
C PRO A 64 -5.03 -1.69 -17.08
N ASP A 65 -4.54 -1.76 -18.32
CA ASP A 65 -3.35 -1.02 -18.74
C ASP A 65 -3.51 0.50 -18.44
N PRO A 66 -2.70 1.08 -17.54
CA PRO A 66 -2.86 2.47 -17.14
C PRO A 66 -2.62 3.47 -18.28
N LEU A 67 -1.91 3.09 -19.34
CA LEU A 67 -1.73 3.95 -20.53
C LEU A 67 -2.99 4.04 -21.41
N VAL A 68 -3.89 3.08 -21.29
CA VAL A 68 -5.13 3.00 -22.07
C VAL A 68 -6.33 3.40 -21.21
N ARG A 69 -6.36 2.91 -19.96
CA ARG A 69 -7.53 2.99 -19.10
C ARG A 69 -7.11 3.10 -17.62
N PRO A 70 -6.56 4.25 -17.20
CA PRO A 70 -6.13 4.43 -15.81
C PRO A 70 -7.31 4.35 -14.84
N LEU A 71 -7.04 3.95 -13.59
CA LEU A 71 -8.00 3.92 -12.50
C LEU A 71 -7.65 4.98 -11.46
N PRO A 72 -8.65 5.58 -10.79
CA PRO A 72 -8.41 6.37 -9.60
C PRO A 72 -7.80 5.50 -8.49
N ILE A 73 -6.84 6.08 -7.78
CA ILE A 73 -6.27 5.52 -6.55
C ILE A 73 -6.89 6.23 -5.37
N TYR A 74 -7.43 5.45 -4.44
CA TYR A 74 -8.04 5.92 -3.21
C TYR A 74 -7.16 5.60 -2.00
N ALA A 75 -7.14 6.47 -1.00
CA ALA A 75 -6.47 6.24 0.26
C ALA A 75 -7.05 4.99 0.95
N PRO A 76 -6.27 3.90 1.12
CA PRO A 76 -6.76 2.66 1.71
C PRO A 76 -7.01 2.78 3.23
N GLN A 77 -6.41 3.79 3.86
CA GLN A 77 -6.60 4.15 5.27
C GLN A 77 -6.33 5.65 5.48
N THR A 78 -7.01 6.25 6.45
CA THR A 78 -6.79 7.63 6.91
C THR A 78 -5.38 7.78 7.47
N GLY A 79 -4.70 8.87 7.11
CA GLY A 79 -3.33 9.11 7.59
C GLY A 79 -2.75 10.41 7.07
N ARG A 80 -1.49 10.68 7.44
CA ARG A 80 -0.75 11.87 6.99
C ARG A 80 0.22 11.51 5.88
N VAL A 81 0.20 12.25 4.78
CA VAL A 81 1.20 12.10 3.71
C VAL A 81 2.58 12.51 4.24
N ILE A 82 3.56 11.62 4.16
CA ILE A 82 4.91 11.85 4.68
C ILE A 82 6.00 11.80 3.60
N CYS A 83 5.72 11.18 2.45
CA CYS A 83 6.61 11.21 1.29
C CYS A 83 5.80 11.16 -0.01
N LEU A 84 6.32 11.80 -1.05
CA LEU A 84 5.70 11.91 -2.36
C LEU A 84 6.77 12.05 -3.44
N VAL A 85 6.72 11.20 -4.47
CA VAL A 85 7.46 11.32 -5.72
C VAL A 85 6.49 11.11 -6.88
N GLN A 86 6.42 12.03 -7.84
CA GLN A 86 5.41 11.96 -8.91
C GLN A 86 5.87 12.49 -10.28
N ASP A 87 7.19 12.63 -10.50
CA ASP A 87 7.72 13.34 -11.67
C ASP A 87 8.30 12.41 -12.75
N HIS A 88 8.26 11.09 -12.54
CA HIS A 88 8.83 10.11 -13.46
C HIS A 88 7.81 9.52 -14.44
N ASP A 89 8.28 9.19 -15.63
CA ASP A 89 7.53 8.58 -16.73
C ASP A 89 8.29 7.40 -17.38
N LYS A 90 9.44 7.02 -16.80
CA LYS A 90 10.28 5.90 -17.27
C LYS A 90 9.93 4.63 -16.51
N PHE A 91 9.80 3.51 -17.22
CA PHE A 91 9.57 2.18 -16.65
C PHE A 91 10.39 1.11 -17.36
N GLY A 92 10.55 -0.04 -16.70
CA GLY A 92 11.15 -1.23 -17.29
C GLY A 92 11.10 -2.43 -16.34
N ASP A 93 11.50 -3.59 -16.82
CA ASP A 93 11.37 -4.88 -16.14
C ASP A 93 12.53 -5.23 -15.20
N GLY A 94 13.53 -4.34 -15.07
CA GLY A 94 14.71 -4.53 -14.24
C GLY A 94 14.82 -3.57 -13.05
N ALA A 95 15.54 -3.99 -12.01
CA ALA A 95 15.77 -3.21 -10.79
C ALA A 95 16.42 -1.84 -11.01
N GLY A 96 17.12 -1.64 -12.14
CA GLY A 96 17.66 -0.33 -12.53
C GLY A 96 16.60 0.75 -12.76
N PHE A 97 15.33 0.37 -12.88
CA PHE A 97 14.21 1.30 -12.99
C PHE A 97 13.62 1.72 -11.64
N LEU A 98 14.01 1.09 -10.52
CA LEU A 98 13.50 1.43 -9.18
C LEU A 98 13.58 2.93 -8.84
N PRO A 99 14.65 3.68 -9.17
CA PRO A 99 14.74 5.12 -8.92
C PRO A 99 13.72 5.97 -9.68
N TYR A 100 13.04 5.43 -10.69
CA TYR A 100 12.00 6.13 -11.45
C TYR A 100 10.59 5.80 -10.94
N THR A 101 10.45 5.17 -9.77
CA THR A 101 9.15 4.87 -9.18
C THR A 101 8.55 6.14 -8.59
N ASN A 102 7.35 6.49 -9.04
CA ASN A 102 6.50 7.46 -8.38
C ASN A 102 5.70 6.75 -7.28
N TYR A 103 5.57 7.37 -6.12
CA TYR A 103 4.87 6.81 -4.97
C TYR A 103 4.33 7.87 -4.01
N ILE A 104 3.34 7.47 -3.21
CA ILE A 104 2.85 8.21 -2.05
C ILE A 104 3.02 7.34 -0.81
N THR A 105 3.69 7.85 0.20
CA THR A 105 3.83 7.20 1.51
C THR A 105 3.00 7.95 2.54
N VAL A 106 2.08 7.25 3.20
CA VAL A 106 1.16 7.81 4.19
C VAL A 106 1.38 7.12 5.52
N GLN A 107 1.63 7.89 6.57
CA GLN A 107 1.68 7.40 7.93
C GLN A 107 0.26 7.10 8.42
N ALA A 108 0.03 5.84 8.76
CA ALA A 108 -1.22 5.33 9.32
C ALA A 108 -0.96 4.81 10.74
N GLY A 109 -1.80 5.20 11.70
CA GLY A 109 -1.54 4.87 13.11
C GLY A 109 -0.24 5.51 13.66
N GLN A 110 0.26 5.01 14.79
CA GLN A 110 1.43 5.62 15.45
C GLN A 110 2.75 5.33 14.73
N HIS A 111 2.95 4.10 14.26
CA HIS A 111 4.23 3.64 13.69
C HIS A 111 4.11 2.91 12.36
N GLU A 112 2.90 2.77 11.81
CA GLU A 112 2.71 2.14 10.51
C GLU A 112 2.67 3.17 9.38
N PHE A 113 2.86 2.66 8.18
CA PHE A 113 2.63 3.40 6.96
C PHE A 113 2.14 2.45 5.88
N TYR A 114 1.50 3.03 4.88
CA TYR A 114 1.33 2.38 3.59
C TYR A 114 2.02 3.21 2.51
N GLU A 115 2.50 2.53 1.49
CA GLU A 115 3.06 3.16 0.30
C GLU A 115 2.38 2.58 -0.93
N ILE A 116 1.99 3.46 -1.85
CA ILE A 116 1.37 3.11 -3.13
C ILE A 116 2.30 3.60 -4.23
N CYS A 117 2.72 2.69 -5.11
CA CYS A 117 3.69 2.96 -6.17
C CYS A 117 3.06 2.91 -7.56
N HIS A 118 3.86 3.30 -8.56
CA HIS A 118 3.48 3.38 -9.98
C HIS A 118 2.34 4.39 -10.22
N ILE A 119 2.30 5.48 -9.45
CA ILE A 119 1.30 6.54 -9.63
C ILE A 119 1.60 7.36 -10.89
N ALA A 120 0.58 7.80 -11.62
CA ALA A 120 0.77 8.58 -12.84
C ALA A 120 1.43 9.93 -12.56
N LYS A 121 2.32 10.34 -13.48
CA LYS A 121 3.07 11.59 -13.38
C LYS A 121 2.13 12.78 -13.22
N GLY A 122 2.35 13.61 -12.21
CA GLY A 122 1.54 14.81 -11.94
C GLY A 122 0.07 14.56 -11.60
N SER A 123 -0.32 13.33 -11.26
CA SER A 123 -1.72 12.98 -10.96
C SER A 123 -2.12 13.13 -9.49
N VAL A 124 -1.16 13.42 -8.61
CA VAL A 124 -1.41 13.46 -7.16
C VAL A 124 -2.19 14.72 -6.79
N GLN A 125 -3.22 14.54 -5.97
CA GLN A 125 -4.15 15.59 -5.57
C GLN A 125 -3.87 16.16 -4.17
N VAL A 126 -2.89 15.59 -3.46
CA VAL A 126 -2.58 15.86 -2.06
C VAL A 126 -1.11 16.25 -1.86
N GLY A 127 -0.83 17.01 -0.80
CA GLY A 127 0.52 17.48 -0.46
C GLY A 127 1.17 16.71 0.70
N VAL A 128 2.51 16.76 0.78
CA VAL A 128 3.23 16.30 2.00
C VAL A 128 2.76 17.12 3.20
N GLY A 129 2.43 16.43 4.29
CA GLY A 129 1.87 17.01 5.50
C GLY A 129 0.34 17.05 5.52
N GLU A 130 -0.33 16.82 4.39
CA GLU A 130 -1.80 16.75 4.34
C GLU A 130 -2.32 15.47 4.99
N VAL A 131 -3.52 15.53 5.55
CA VAL A 131 -4.24 14.36 6.07
C VAL A 131 -5.22 13.89 5.00
N VAL A 132 -5.06 12.65 4.56
CA VAL A 132 -6.01 12.00 3.65
C VAL A 132 -6.98 11.15 4.45
N HIS A 133 -8.21 11.06 3.99
CA HIS A 133 -9.26 10.24 4.59
C HIS A 133 -9.42 8.93 3.83
N LYS A 134 -9.67 7.84 4.55
CA LYS A 134 -9.95 6.54 3.91
C LYS A 134 -11.06 6.68 2.85
N GLY A 135 -10.78 6.19 1.65
CA GLY A 135 -11.68 6.25 0.50
C GLY A 135 -11.64 7.55 -0.30
N GLU A 136 -10.81 8.53 0.10
CA GLU A 136 -10.51 9.75 -0.66
C GLU A 136 -9.63 9.44 -1.87
N GLN A 137 -9.92 10.04 -3.02
CA GLN A 137 -9.07 9.90 -4.20
C GLN A 137 -7.79 10.71 -4.02
N ILE A 138 -6.63 10.08 -4.19
CA ILE A 138 -5.32 10.70 -3.96
C ILE A 138 -4.45 10.79 -5.21
N ALA A 139 -4.69 9.93 -6.21
CA ALA A 139 -3.91 9.88 -7.45
C ALA A 139 -4.63 9.09 -8.57
N MET A 140 -3.93 8.88 -9.69
CA MET A 140 -4.31 7.94 -10.75
C MET A 140 -3.24 6.86 -10.91
N THR A 141 -3.61 5.65 -11.36
CA THR A 141 -2.64 4.61 -11.75
C THR A 141 -1.81 5.05 -12.96
N GLY A 142 -0.54 4.67 -12.99
CA GLY A 142 0.40 5.04 -14.04
C GLY A 142 1.39 3.93 -14.37
N VAL A 143 2.36 4.27 -15.22
CA VAL A 143 3.42 3.36 -15.65
C VAL A 143 4.77 4.06 -15.49
N ASN A 144 5.54 3.63 -14.48
CA ASN A 144 6.86 4.16 -14.14
C ASN A 144 7.55 3.19 -13.16
N GLY A 145 8.86 3.31 -13.01
CA GLY A 145 9.61 2.48 -12.07
C GLY A 145 9.84 1.06 -12.56
N TRP A 146 10.19 0.16 -11.63
CA TRP A 146 10.42 -1.25 -11.93
C TRP A 146 9.08 -2.01 -12.00
N MET A 147 8.69 -2.41 -13.22
CA MET A 147 7.43 -3.08 -13.52
C MET A 147 7.66 -4.22 -14.52
N THR A 148 7.49 -5.47 -14.09
CA THR A 148 7.55 -6.64 -14.98
C THR A 148 6.26 -6.85 -15.78
N ASP A 149 5.15 -6.35 -15.27
CA ASP A 149 3.91 -6.10 -16.00
C ASP A 149 3.49 -4.67 -15.69
N ARG A 150 2.94 -3.92 -16.65
CA ARG A 150 2.46 -2.55 -16.41
C ARG A 150 1.06 -2.49 -15.78
N ARG A 151 0.38 -3.63 -15.68
CA ARG A 151 -1.04 -3.76 -15.32
C ARG A 151 -1.24 -4.00 -13.83
N HIS A 152 -0.65 -3.19 -12.98
CA HIS A 152 -0.86 -3.28 -11.53
C HIS A 152 -0.71 -1.96 -10.80
N CYS A 153 -1.32 -1.92 -9.61
CA CYS A 153 -1.06 -0.95 -8.56
C CYS A 153 -0.32 -1.68 -7.44
N HIS A 154 0.91 -1.24 -7.12
CA HIS A 154 1.70 -1.82 -6.04
C HIS A 154 1.38 -1.13 -4.72
N ILE A 155 1.10 -1.91 -3.68
CA ILE A 155 0.92 -1.42 -2.32
C ILE A 155 1.75 -2.25 -1.35
N LEU A 156 2.38 -1.57 -0.40
CA LEU A 156 3.02 -2.20 0.75
C LEU A 156 2.56 -1.52 2.05
N VAL A 157 2.57 -2.30 3.13
CA VAL A 157 2.36 -1.80 4.48
C VAL A 157 3.56 -2.18 5.33
N GLY A 158 4.05 -1.22 6.10
CA GLY A 158 5.21 -1.42 6.96
C GLY A 158 5.08 -0.72 8.29
N ARG A 159 5.98 -1.07 9.21
CA ARG A 159 6.15 -0.40 10.50
C ARG A 159 7.60 0.02 10.68
N TRP A 160 7.81 1.28 11.04
CA TRP A 160 9.15 1.82 11.28
C TRP A 160 9.81 1.15 12.49
N ARG A 161 11.09 0.79 12.35
CA ARG A 161 11.96 0.34 13.44
C ARG A 161 12.66 1.56 14.03
N GLY A 162 11.95 2.29 14.90
CA GLY A 162 12.45 3.51 15.52
C GLY A 162 11.91 4.77 14.84
N LYS A 163 12.78 5.51 14.13
CA LYS A 163 12.41 6.80 13.52
C LYS A 163 11.56 6.61 12.26
N ILE A 164 10.54 7.44 12.09
CA ILE A 164 9.75 7.55 10.85
C ILE A 164 10.68 7.85 9.67
N GLY A 165 10.51 7.12 8.56
CA GLY A 165 11.34 7.23 7.36
C GLY A 165 12.68 6.50 7.46
N GLY A 166 12.92 5.73 8.54
CA GLY A 166 14.11 4.89 8.71
C GLY A 166 13.93 3.46 8.20
N GLU A 167 14.57 2.50 8.86
CA GLU A 167 14.34 1.09 8.59
C GLU A 167 12.90 0.69 8.94
N PHE A 168 12.34 -0.27 8.21
CA PHE A 168 11.00 -0.77 8.48
C PHE A 168 10.89 -2.29 8.39
N GLU A 169 9.85 -2.80 9.04
CA GLU A 169 9.39 -4.18 8.92
C GLU A 169 8.17 -4.25 8.01
N SER A 170 8.20 -5.17 7.05
CA SER A 170 7.05 -5.49 6.19
C SER A 170 5.94 -6.14 7.02
N LEU A 171 4.68 -5.73 6.79
CA LEU A 171 3.51 -6.28 7.47
C LEU A 171 2.51 -6.86 6.47
N ARG A 172 1.84 -7.96 6.84
CA ARG A 172 0.70 -8.49 6.07
C ARG A 172 -0.46 -7.49 6.14
N ILE A 173 -0.97 -7.14 4.99
CA ILE A 173 -2.10 -6.22 4.86
C ILE A 173 -3.39 -6.93 5.30
N ARG A 174 -4.17 -6.27 6.15
CA ARG A 174 -5.53 -6.68 6.49
C ARG A 174 -6.52 -5.90 5.65
N PHE A 175 -6.97 -6.47 4.53
CA PHE A 175 -8.03 -5.85 3.74
C PHE A 175 -9.40 -6.12 4.38
N GLY A 176 -10.14 -5.06 4.72
CA GLY A 176 -11.49 -5.18 5.27
C GLY A 176 -12.47 -5.75 4.24
N GLY A 177 -13.40 -6.61 4.66
CA GLY A 177 -14.49 -7.12 3.83
C GLY A 177 -14.17 -8.31 2.92
N MET A 178 -12.93 -8.81 2.91
CA MET A 178 -12.59 -10.11 2.30
C MET A 178 -12.31 -11.10 3.43
N GLY A 179 -13.27 -11.99 3.70
CA GLY A 179 -13.08 -13.07 4.66
C GLY A 179 -11.86 -13.91 4.29
N PHE A 180 -10.99 -14.16 5.28
CA PHE A 180 -9.95 -15.18 5.20
C PHE A 180 -10.54 -16.58 5.39
#